data_AF-A0A239PDX1-F1
#
_entry.id   AF-A0A239PDX1-F1
#
_cell.length_a   1.000
_cell.length_b   1.000
_cell.length_c   1.000
_cell.angle_alpha   90.00
_cell.angle_beta   90.00
_cell.angle_gamma   90.00
#
_symmetry.space_group_name_H-M   'P 1'
#
loop_
_entity.id
_entity.type
_entity.pdbx_description
1 polymer ?
#
loop_
_entity_poly.entity_id
_entity_poly.type
_entity_poly.pdbx_seq_one_letter_code
_entity_poly.pdbx_strand_id
1 'polypeptide(L)' 'MTESVEDVGVDPSELSDDDLIRELHSLHRTRLDTLRHGSDPALANHLRRTAELETEYLVRHPGREVDPHRLRDGAGLE' A
#
# COMPACT_ATOMS: atom_id res chain seq x y z
N MET A 1 -28.23 -16.39 -1.97
CA MET A 1 -26.86 -16.15 -2.43
C MET A 1 -26.27 -15.14 -1.48
N THR A 2 -25.73 -15.62 -0.37
CA THR A 2 -25.19 -14.78 0.69
C THR A 2 -23.86 -14.23 0.20
N GLU A 3 -23.82 -12.90 0.10
CA GLU A 3 -22.66 -12.05 -0.07
C GLU A 3 -21.45 -12.68 0.63
N SER A 4 -20.50 -13.20 -0.15
CA SER A 4 -19.16 -13.42 0.37
C SER A 4 -18.67 -12.04 0.74
N VAL A 5 -18.68 -11.72 2.03
CA VAL A 5 -17.95 -10.59 2.59
C VAL A 5 -16.49 -10.92 2.33
N GLU A 6 -16.03 -10.67 1.10
CA GLU A 6 -14.61 -10.53 0.85
C GLU A 6 -14.15 -9.50 1.87
N ASP A 7 -13.14 -9.84 2.67
CA ASP A 7 -12.61 -9.04 3.76
C ASP A 7 -12.09 -7.71 3.18
N VAL A 8 -13.01 -6.79 2.91
CA VAL A 8 -12.71 -5.42 2.51
C VAL A 8 -12.21 -4.80 3.80
N GLY A 9 -10.88 -4.67 3.90
CA GLY A 9 -10.26 -3.96 5.01
C GLY A 9 -10.88 -2.58 5.20
N VAL A 10 -10.75 -2.02 6.40
CA VAL A 10 -11.28 -0.69 6.73
C VAL A 10 -10.85 0.35 5.68
N ASP A 11 -11.74 1.29 5.34
CA ASP A 11 -11.41 2.33 4.37
C ASP A 11 -10.12 3.07 4.81
N PRO A 12 -9.13 3.28 3.92
CA PRO A 12 -7.87 3.90 4.30
C PRO A 12 -8.04 5.25 5.01
N SER A 13 -9.03 6.05 4.60
CA SER A 13 -9.29 7.37 5.18
C SER A 13 -9.81 7.31 6.62
N GLU A 14 -10.34 6.16 7.05
CA GLU A 14 -10.81 5.89 8.41
C GLU A 14 -9.70 5.34 9.32
N LEU A 15 -8.55 4.95 8.77
CA LEU A 15 -7.42 4.45 9.56
C LEU A 15 -6.69 5.59 10.29
N SER A 16 -6.24 5.33 11.51
CA SER A 16 -5.23 6.17 12.16
C SER A 16 -3.90 6.10 11.39
N ASP A 17 -3.01 7.08 11.58
CA ASP A 17 -1.69 7.06 10.93
C ASP A 17 -0.88 5.82 11.33
N ASP A 18 -0.91 5.44 12.61
CA ASP A 18 -0.22 4.23 13.09
C ASP A 18 -0.79 2.95 12.45
N ASP A 19 -2.12 2.88 12.29
CA ASP A 19 -2.77 1.74 11.66
C ASP A 19 -2.46 1.66 10.16
N LEU A 20 -2.48 2.81 9.47
CA LEU A 20 -2.13 2.92 8.05
C LEU A 20 -0.70 2.40 7.80
N ILE A 21 0.26 2.89 8.59
CA ILE A 21 1.67 2.47 8.48
C ILE A 21 1.83 0.99 8.82
N ARG A 22 1.16 0.50 9.87
CA ARG A 22 1.19 -0.92 10.26
C ARG A 22 0.64 -1.81 9.14
N GLU A 23 -0.44 -1.42 8.50
CA GLU A 23 -1.05 -2.20 7.43
C GLU A 23 -0.18 -2.22 6.17
N LEU A 24 0.37 -1.06 5.77
CA LEU A 24 1.37 -0.98 4.70
C LEU A 24 2.56 -1.91 4.97
N HIS A 25 3.09 -1.93 6.20
CA HIS A 25 4.17 -2.85 6.58
C HIS A 25 3.76 -4.32 6.42
N SER A 26 2.54 -4.68 6.82
CA SER A 26 2.01 -6.04 6.70
C SER A 26 1.95 -6.50 5.24
N LEU A 27 1.43 -5.65 4.34
CA LEU A 27 1.35 -5.95 2.90
C LEU A 27 2.73 -6.09 2.27
N HIS A 28 3.65 -5.16 2.54
CA HIS A 28 5.01 -5.24 2.01
C HIS A 28 5.73 -6.52 2.43
N ARG A 29 5.49 -7.02 3.65
CA ARG A 29 6.10 -8.26 4.16
C ARG A 29 5.70 -9.48 3.34
N THR A 30 4.48 -9.54 2.82
CA THR A 30 3.97 -10.70 2.07
C THR A 30 3.96 -10.50 0.56
N ARG A 31 4.29 -9.30 0.07
CA ARG A 31 4.19 -8.89 -1.34
C ARG A 31 4.80 -9.87 -2.32
N LEU A 32 6.05 -10.29 -2.09
CA LEU A 32 6.74 -11.19 -3.00
C LEU A 32 6.15 -12.60 -2.99
N ASP A 33 5.72 -13.08 -1.82
CA ASP A 33 5.09 -14.39 -1.69
C ASP A 33 3.73 -14.43 -2.38
N THR A 34 2.88 -13.42 -2.14
CA THR A 34 1.59 -13.28 -2.83
C THR A 34 1.77 -13.12 -4.34
N LEU A 35 2.80 -12.40 -4.79
CA LEU A 35 3.10 -12.27 -6.22
C LEU A 35 3.47 -13.59 -6.89
N ARG A 36 4.26 -14.43 -6.21
CA ARG A 36 4.78 -15.67 -6.80
C ARG A 36 3.82 -16.85 -6.65
N HIS A 37 3.07 -16.88 -5.55
CA HIS A 37 2.37 -18.09 -5.10
C HIS A 37 0.90 -17.84 -4.75
N GLY A 38 0.45 -16.58 -4.72
CA GLY A 38 -0.95 -16.25 -4.48
C GLY A 38 -1.85 -16.68 -5.64
N SER A 39 -3.11 -16.97 -5.32
CA SER A 39 -4.14 -17.12 -6.36
C SER A 39 -4.42 -15.77 -7.03
N ASP A 40 -4.97 -15.79 -8.25
CA ASP A 40 -5.30 -14.55 -8.97
C ASP A 40 -6.18 -13.58 -8.15
N PRO A 41 -7.22 -14.04 -7.42
CA PRO A 41 -8.01 -13.15 -6.56
C PRO A 41 -7.19 -12.58 -5.39
N ALA A 42 -6.31 -13.38 -4.79
CA ALA A 42 -5.46 -12.92 -3.70
C ALA A 42 -4.47 -11.84 -4.17
N LEU A 43 -3.86 -12.04 -5.35
CA LEU A 43 -2.98 -11.06 -5.96
C LEU A 43 -3.75 -9.78 -6.33
N ALA A 44 -4.93 -9.90 -6.93
CA ALA A 44 -5.76 -8.75 -7.28
C ALA A 44 -6.14 -7.92 -6.05
N ASN A 45 -6.58 -8.57 -4.97
CA ASN A 45 -6.89 -7.89 -3.72
C ASN A 45 -5.65 -7.20 -3.12
N HIS A 46 -4.50 -7.89 -3.11
CA HIS A 46 -3.26 -7.34 -2.58
C HIS A 46 -2.79 -6.11 -3.36
N LEU A 47 -2.89 -6.13 -4.69
CA LEU A 47 -2.55 -4.99 -5.55
C LEU A 47 -3.46 -3.80 -5.27
N ARG A 48 -4.78 -4.03 -5.25
CA ARG A 48 -5.77 -2.99 -4.96
C ARG A 48 -5.51 -2.36 -3.58
N ARG A 49 -5.41 -3.18 -2.54
CA ARG A 49 -5.23 -2.69 -1.17
C ARG A 49 -3.92 -1.93 -0.97
N THR A 50 -2.84 -2.38 -1.61
CA THR A 50 -1.56 -1.67 -1.58
C THR A 50 -1.72 -0.26 -2.18
N ALA A 51 -2.34 -0.16 -3.37
CA ALA A 51 -2.53 1.13 -4.03
C ALA A 51 -3.44 2.09 -3.23
N GLU A 52 -4.50 1.57 -2.61
CA GLU A 52 -5.41 2.34 -1.76
C GLU A 52 -4.68 2.95 -0.55
N LEU A 53 -3.94 2.14 0.20
CA LEU A 53 -3.20 2.60 1.38
C LEU A 53 -2.04 3.54 1.02
N GLU A 54 -1.34 3.27 -0.08
CA GLU A 54 -0.29 4.16 -0.58
C GLU A 54 -0.87 5.52 -0.98
N THR A 55 -2.02 5.54 -1.66
CA THR A 55 -2.69 6.78 -2.04
C THR A 55 -3.03 7.60 -0.82
N GLU A 56 -3.62 6.99 0.21
CA GLU A 56 -3.94 7.68 1.46
C GLU A 56 -2.68 8.22 2.16
N TYR A 57 -1.61 7.43 2.21
CA TYR A 57 -0.33 7.89 2.75
C TYR A 57 0.18 9.12 1.99
N LEU A 58 0.07 9.14 0.67
CA LEU A 58 0.48 10.30 -0.14
C LEU A 58 -0.39 11.54 0.08
N VAL A 59 -1.70 11.35 0.31
CA VAL A 59 -2.63 12.43 0.64
C VAL A 59 -2.29 13.06 1.99
N ARG A 60 -1.97 12.24 3.01
CA ARG A 60 -1.58 12.72 4.35
C ARG A 60 -0.18 13.32 4.41
N HIS A 61 0.73 12.85 3.55
CA HIS A 61 2.13 13.27 3.55
C HIS A 61 2.55 13.86 2.19
N PRO A 62 1.97 15.00 1.75
CA PRO A 62 2.30 15.61 0.47
C PRO A 62 3.75 16.11 0.41
N GLY A 63 4.34 16.46 1.56
CA GLY A 63 5.74 16.87 1.72
C GLY A 63 6.67 15.78 2.22
N ARG A 64 6.35 14.49 2.01
CA ARG A 64 7.17 13.37 2.50
C ARG A 64 8.65 13.54 2.12
N GLU A 65 9.53 13.22 3.06
CA GLU A 65 10.96 13.31 2.85
C GLU A 65 11.40 12.37 1.73
N VAL A 66 12.07 12.92 0.73
CA VAL A 66 12.73 12.16 -0.33
C VAL A 66 14.20 12.09 0.02
N ASP A 67 14.69 10.90 0.34
CA ASP A 67 16.11 10.68 0.63
C ASP A 67 16.96 11.05 -0.61
N PRO A 68 17.81 12.08 -0.53
CA PRO A 68 18.64 12.49 -1.66
C PRO A 68 19.59 11.40 -2.14
N HIS A 69 20.00 10.48 -1.27
CA HIS A 69 20.85 9.34 -1.65
C HIS A 69 20.10 8.27 -2.46
N ARG A 70 18.76 8.29 -2.45
CA ARG A 70 17.93 7.41 -3.30
C ARG A 70 17.57 8.03 -4.64
N LEU A 71 17.81 9.32 -4.81
CA LEU A 71 17.70 9.97 -6.11
C LEU A 71 18.88 9.53 -6.96
N ARG A 72 18.59 9.11 -8.21
CA ARG A 72 19.65 8.94 -9.20
C ARG A 72 20.16 10.33 -9.58
N ASP A 73 21.47 10.46 -9.81
CA ASP A 73 22.06 11.71 -10.31
C ASP A 73 21.28 12.18 -11.55
N GLY A 74 20.63 13.34 -11.43
CA GLY A 74 19.80 13.95 -12.48
C GLY A 74 18.27 13.85 -12.30
N ALA A 75 17.74 13.17 -11.27
CA ALA A 75 16.29 13.06 -11.04
C ALA A 75 15.69 14.14 -10.11
N GLY A 76 16.52 14.98 -9.49
CA GLY A 76 16.12 15.87 -8.39
C GLY A 76 16.44 17.35 -8.57
N LEU A 77 16.86 17.82 -9.75
CA LEU A 77 17.23 19.22 -9.97
C LEU A 77 16.78 19.68 -11.37
N GLU A 78 15.53 20.10 -11.49
CA GLU A 78 15.06 21.11 -12.47
C GLU A 78 14.05 22.04 -11.80
#